data_AF-A0A9P7CBB7-F1
#
_entry.id   AF-A0A9P7CBB7-F1
#
_cell.length_a   1.000
_cell.length_b   1.000
_cell.length_c   1.000
_cell.angle_alpha   90.00
_cell.angle_beta   90.00
_cell.angle_gamma   90.00
#
_symmetry.space_group_name_H-M   'P 1'
#
loop_
_entity.id
_entity.type
_entity.pdbx_description
1 polymer ?
#
loop_
_entity_poly.entity_id
_entity_poly.type
_entity_poly.pdbx_seq_one_letter_code
_entity_poly.pdbx_strand_id
1 'polypeptide(L)'
;MSVRFIYENGKGEVVDESGNEHFNMDIDTEAYPIDYITNFDEHLDFYEKAMTPGQAAKQLGVNRRTAYNWVKKDQENPSDILEPNNGKKVGRPSILNEEHKRHLVSFYDDNASAVVDQAMDSLTSEFTGLKIGKTSVYNFMTRECNLTFKKAHMHSIQRNSPDNIERRYEWVLNWSKNDNDFGCNFAVWGCECSATATDNTI
;
A
#
# COMPACT_ATOMS: atom_id res chain seq x y z
N MET A 1 30.39 33.92 0.14
CA MET A 1 29.79 32.79 -0.60
C MET A 1 28.50 33.29 -1.21
N SER A 2 28.45 33.43 -2.54
CA SER A 2 27.27 33.92 -3.26
C SER A 2 26.39 32.73 -3.60
N VAL A 3 25.16 32.70 -3.08
CA VAL A 3 24.17 31.68 -3.43
C VAL A 3 23.50 32.12 -4.74
N ARG A 4 23.43 31.23 -5.73
CA ARG A 4 22.70 31.44 -6.98
C ARG A 4 21.44 30.59 -6.96
N PHE A 5 20.30 31.22 -7.20
CA PHE A 5 19.01 30.52 -7.24
C PHE A 5 18.63 30.23 -8.70
N ILE A 6 18.21 29.00 -8.93
CA ILE A 6 17.77 28.50 -10.24
C ILE A 6 16.28 28.18 -10.10
N TYR A 7 15.48 28.60 -11.08
CA TYR A 7 14.04 28.34 -11.08
C TYR A 7 13.55 27.93 -12.47
N GLU A 8 12.49 27.12 -12.51
CA GLU A 8 11.78 26.80 -13.75
C GLU A 8 10.82 27.93 -14.11
N ASN A 9 10.94 28.43 -15.34
CA ASN A 9 9.90 29.26 -15.90
C ASN A 9 8.72 28.35 -16.31
N GLY A 10 7.48 28.85 -16.22
CA GLY A 10 6.24 28.07 -16.45
C GLY A 10 6.05 27.52 -17.88
N LYS A 11 7.11 27.46 -18.68
CA LYS A 11 7.20 26.78 -19.99
C LYS A 11 8.06 25.51 -19.95
N GLY A 12 8.65 25.18 -18.80
CA GLY A 12 9.50 23.99 -18.61
C GLY A 12 10.99 24.24 -18.88
N GLU A 13 11.44 25.49 -18.94
CA GLU A 13 12.86 25.82 -19.10
C GLU A 13 13.44 26.31 -17.76
N VAL A 14 14.65 25.86 -17.44
CA VAL A 14 15.35 26.16 -16.19
C VAL A 14 16.34 27.32 -16.43
N VAL A 15 16.11 28.47 -15.80
CA VAL A 15 16.89 29.71 -16.04
C VAL A 15 17.44 30.31 -14.74
N ASP A 16 18.54 31.06 -14.86
CA ASP A 16 19.11 31.85 -13.76
C ASP A 16 18.56 33.30 -13.71
N GLU A 17 18.92 34.06 -12.67
CA GLU A 17 18.44 35.44 -12.46
C GLU A 17 18.83 36.43 -13.57
N SER A 18 19.76 36.06 -14.47
CA SER A 18 20.17 36.89 -15.61
C SER A 18 19.53 36.45 -16.93
N GLY A 19 18.63 35.45 -16.90
CA GLY A 19 17.93 34.94 -18.07
C GLY A 19 18.81 34.09 -18.99
N ASN A 20 19.95 33.60 -18.51
CA ASN A 20 20.82 32.74 -19.28
C ASN A 20 20.44 31.26 -19.06
N GLU A 21 20.35 30.51 -20.15
CA GLU A 21 20.15 29.06 -20.14
C GLU A 21 21.37 28.38 -19.51
N HIS A 22 21.17 27.60 -18.45
CA HIS A 22 22.30 27.09 -17.65
C HIS A 22 22.85 25.73 -18.14
N PHE A 23 22.18 25.02 -19.04
CA PHE A 23 22.63 23.72 -19.52
C PHE A 23 22.86 23.71 -21.03
N ASN A 24 24.13 23.67 -21.45
CA ASN A 24 24.47 23.03 -22.71
C ASN A 24 24.45 21.52 -22.48
N MET A 25 23.51 20.83 -23.14
CA MET A 25 23.54 19.38 -23.20
C MET A 25 24.61 18.99 -24.22
N ASP A 26 25.86 18.87 -23.76
CA ASP A 26 26.90 18.21 -24.54
C ASP A 26 26.54 16.73 -24.59
N ILE A 27 25.87 16.33 -25.68
CA ILE A 27 25.68 14.92 -26.00
C ILE A 27 27.06 14.41 -26.39
N ASP A 28 27.77 13.80 -25.44
CA ASP A 28 28.89 12.93 -25.78
C ASP A 28 28.35 11.88 -26.74
N THR A 29 28.65 12.08 -28.02
CA THR A 29 28.34 11.14 -29.07
C THR A 29 29.39 10.03 -29.02
N GLU A 30 29.65 9.48 -27.84
CA GLU A 30 30.13 8.12 -27.75
C GLU A 30 28.92 7.26 -28.10
N ALA A 31 28.74 7.06 -29.40
CA ALA A 31 27.89 6.03 -29.92
C ALA A 31 28.40 4.69 -29.36
N TYR A 32 27.89 4.32 -28.18
CA TYR A 32 28.00 2.97 -27.68
C TYR A 32 27.34 2.09 -28.75
N PRO A 33 28.10 1.26 -29.47
CA PRO A 33 27.50 0.34 -30.40
C PRO A 33 26.56 -0.53 -29.57
N ILE A 34 25.32 -0.61 -30.03
CA ILE A 34 24.27 -1.35 -29.32
C ILE A 34 24.58 -2.84 -29.53
N ASP A 35 25.53 -3.37 -28.77
CA ASP A 35 25.99 -4.76 -28.85
C ASP A 35 24.97 -5.75 -28.26
N TYR A 36 23.76 -5.29 -27.95
CA TYR A 36 22.65 -6.11 -27.47
C TYR A 36 21.31 -5.83 -28.15
N ILE A 37 21.32 -5.27 -29.36
CA ILE A 37 20.29 -5.68 -30.32
C ILE A 37 20.79 -7.03 -30.81
N THR A 38 20.21 -8.11 -30.30
CA THR A 38 20.27 -9.42 -30.98
C THR A 38 20.16 -9.14 -32.46
N ASN A 39 21.26 -9.36 -33.15
CA ASN A 39 21.52 -8.91 -34.51
C ASN A 39 20.24 -9.12 -35.32
N PHE A 40 19.72 -8.09 -35.97
CA PHE A 40 18.57 -8.27 -36.87
C PHE A 40 18.89 -9.37 -37.90
N ASP A 41 20.17 -9.52 -38.23
CA ASP A 41 20.75 -10.62 -39.01
C ASP A 41 20.71 -11.99 -38.31
N GLU A 42 20.88 -12.10 -36.98
CA GLU A 42 20.70 -13.37 -36.25
C GLU A 42 19.23 -13.78 -36.17
N HIS A 43 18.33 -12.80 -36.03
CA HIS A 43 16.89 -13.02 -36.11
C HIS A 43 16.50 -13.47 -37.53
N LEU A 44 17.00 -12.81 -38.59
CA LEU A 44 16.78 -13.20 -39.98
C LEU A 44 17.38 -14.57 -40.30
N ASP A 45 18.58 -14.88 -39.81
CA ASP A 45 19.25 -16.17 -39.99
C ASP A 45 18.43 -17.34 -39.45
N PHE A 46 17.66 -17.13 -38.37
CA PHE A 46 16.74 -18.14 -37.85
C PHE A 46 15.58 -18.43 -38.81
N TYR A 47 15.12 -17.43 -39.56
CA TYR A 47 14.09 -17.59 -40.60
C TYR A 47 14.67 -18.15 -41.91
N GLU A 48 15.88 -17.73 -42.32
CA GLU A 48 16.54 -18.20 -43.55
C GLU A 48 17.13 -19.62 -43.43
N LYS A 49 17.57 -20.05 -42.23
CA LYS A 49 18.15 -21.39 -42.03
C LYS A 49 17.15 -22.55 -42.11
N ALA A 50 15.87 -22.30 -42.43
CA ALA A 50 14.81 -23.31 -42.58
C ALA A 50 14.77 -24.31 -41.41
N MET A 51 15.12 -23.85 -40.20
CA MET A 51 15.20 -24.73 -39.05
C MET A 51 13.78 -25.09 -38.62
N THR A 52 13.52 -26.39 -38.47
CA THR A 52 12.19 -26.80 -38.00
C THR A 52 11.98 -26.26 -36.58
N PRO A 53 10.74 -25.91 -36.18
CA PRO A 53 10.46 -25.41 -34.83
C PRO A 53 10.99 -26.34 -33.72
N GLY A 54 11.09 -27.65 -33.99
CA GLY A 54 11.67 -28.62 -33.08
C GLY A 54 13.19 -28.56 -32.94
N GLN A 55 13.92 -28.19 -34.00
CA GLN A 55 15.37 -27.98 -33.94
C GLN A 55 15.70 -26.70 -33.17
N ALA A 56 14.98 -25.61 -33.44
CA ALA A 56 15.07 -24.37 -32.68
C ALA A 56 14.75 -24.59 -31.19
N ALA A 57 13.68 -25.35 -30.89
CA ALA A 57 13.32 -25.70 -29.51
C ALA A 57 14.43 -26.46 -28.77
N LYS A 58 15.11 -27.39 -29.46
CA LYS A 58 16.22 -28.15 -28.87
C LYS A 58 17.42 -27.26 -28.54
N GLN A 59 17.73 -26.28 -29.40
CA GLN A 59 18.81 -25.32 -29.15
C GLN A 59 18.47 -24.37 -27.99
N LEU A 60 17.22 -23.94 -27.90
CA LEU A 60 16.72 -23.01 -26.87
C LEU A 60 16.27 -23.70 -25.56
N GLY A 61 16.40 -25.03 -25.46
CA GLY A 61 15.96 -25.79 -24.28
C GLY A 61 14.44 -25.82 -24.05
N VAL A 62 13.64 -25.46 -25.05
CA VAL A 62 12.18 -25.44 -25.00
C VAL A 62 11.62 -26.80 -25.39
N ASN A 63 10.52 -27.23 -24.76
CA ASN A 63 9.85 -28.48 -25.15
C ASN A 63 9.37 -28.38 -26.62
N ARG A 64 9.69 -29.39 -27.44
CA ARG A 64 9.28 -29.49 -28.85
C ARG A 64 7.79 -29.16 -29.02
N ARG A 65 6.91 -29.69 -28.18
CA ARG A 65 5.45 -29.46 -28.29
C ARG A 65 5.07 -28.00 -28.05
N THR A 66 5.76 -27.33 -27.13
CA THR A 66 5.54 -25.90 -26.83
C THR A 66 5.92 -25.03 -28.04
N ALA A 67 7.05 -25.31 -28.69
CA ALA A 67 7.48 -24.57 -29.88
C ALA A 67 6.49 -24.71 -31.05
N TYR A 68 5.99 -25.91 -31.32
CA TYR A 68 4.93 -26.09 -32.34
C TYR A 68 3.63 -25.38 -31.96
N ASN A 69 3.24 -25.38 -30.68
CA ASN A 69 2.07 -24.63 -30.22
C ASN A 69 2.26 -23.11 -30.38
N TRP A 70 3.46 -22.58 -30.16
CA TRP A 70 3.78 -21.17 -30.38
C TRP A 70 3.67 -20.78 -31.85
N VAL A 71 4.28 -21.56 -32.75
CA VAL A 71 4.15 -21.34 -34.21
C VAL A 71 2.70 -21.40 -34.66
N LYS A 72 1.91 -22.33 -34.11
CA LYS A 72 0.48 -22.43 -34.42
C LYS A 72 -0.28 -21.18 -33.96
N LYS A 73 -0.01 -20.68 -32.75
CA LYS A 73 -0.63 -19.46 -32.21
C LYS A 73 -0.26 -18.23 -33.01
N ASP A 74 1.00 -18.13 -33.43
CA ASP A 74 1.51 -17.05 -34.27
C ASP A 74 0.84 -17.05 -35.65
N GLN A 75 0.67 -18.22 -36.27
CA GLN A 75 -0.09 -18.35 -37.53
C GLN A 75 -1.57 -17.95 -37.38
N GLU A 76 -2.19 -18.25 -36.24
CA GLU A 76 -3.59 -17.89 -35.96
C GLU A 76 -3.73 -16.38 -35.64
N ASN A 77 -2.79 -15.80 -34.88
CA ASN A 77 -2.78 -14.39 -34.49
C ASN A 77 -1.34 -13.82 -34.51
N PRO A 78 -0.84 -13.34 -35.67
CA PRO A 78 0.56 -12.95 -35.85
C PRO A 78 1.01 -11.72 -35.04
N SER A 79 0.07 -10.96 -34.49
CA SER A 79 0.35 -9.78 -33.67
C SER A 79 0.23 -10.04 -32.17
N ASP A 80 -0.14 -11.25 -31.75
CA ASP A 80 -0.34 -11.58 -30.34
C ASP A 80 1.02 -11.87 -29.68
N ILE A 81 1.47 -10.98 -28.80
CA ILE A 81 2.68 -11.19 -28.03
C ILE A 81 2.44 -12.42 -27.14
N LEU A 82 3.32 -13.42 -27.23
CA LEU A 82 3.28 -14.58 -26.33
C LEU A 82 3.59 -14.11 -24.91
N GLU A 83 2.57 -13.70 -24.17
CA GLU A 83 2.75 -13.36 -22.77
C GLU A 83 3.16 -14.62 -22.01
N PRO A 84 4.23 -14.58 -21.19
CA PRO A 84 4.45 -15.62 -20.20
C PRO A 84 3.15 -15.77 -19.41
N ASN A 85 2.79 -17.00 -19.06
CA ASN A 85 1.53 -17.32 -18.37
C ASN A 85 1.56 -16.78 -16.92
N ASN A 86 1.60 -15.45 -16.81
CA ASN A 86 1.51 -14.61 -15.62
C ASN A 86 0.03 -14.36 -15.29
N GLY A 87 -0.88 -14.76 -16.18
CA GLY A 87 -2.30 -14.86 -15.92
C GLY A 87 -2.50 -15.76 -14.71
N LYS A 88 -2.69 -15.15 -13.54
CA LYS A 88 -3.07 -15.84 -12.32
C LYS A 88 -4.25 -16.74 -12.70
N LYS A 89 -4.05 -18.07 -12.62
CA LYS A 89 -5.15 -19.01 -12.81
C LYS A 89 -6.28 -18.53 -11.89
N VAL A 90 -7.41 -18.15 -12.48
CA VAL A 90 -8.57 -17.71 -11.71
C VAL A 90 -8.85 -18.84 -10.72
N GLY A 91 -8.68 -18.54 -9.44
CA GLY A 91 -8.82 -19.53 -8.39
C GLY A 91 -10.25 -20.06 -8.33
N ARG A 92 -10.48 -21.01 -7.43
CA ARG A 92 -11.85 -21.43 -7.10
C ARG A 92 -12.67 -20.17 -6.74
N PRO A 93 -13.89 -20.01 -7.27
CA PRO A 93 -14.73 -18.88 -6.91
C PRO A 93 -14.98 -18.88 -5.40
N SER A 94 -15.05 -17.67 -4.83
CA SER A 94 -15.38 -17.48 -3.41
C SER A 94 -16.73 -18.11 -3.10
N ILE A 95 -16.85 -18.74 -1.93
CA ILE A 95 -18.13 -19.24 -1.41
C ILE A 95 -19.00 -18.08 -0.92
N LEU A 96 -18.37 -16.97 -0.50
CA LEU A 96 -19.06 -15.78 -0.03
C LEU A 96 -19.17 -14.73 -1.13
N ASN A 97 -20.38 -14.20 -1.29
CA ASN A 97 -20.77 -13.27 -2.35
C ASN A 97 -21.18 -11.91 -1.78
N GLU A 98 -21.51 -10.97 -2.67
CA GLU A 98 -21.91 -9.60 -2.30
C GLU A 98 -23.23 -9.55 -1.50
N GLU A 99 -24.11 -10.54 -1.64
CA GLU A 99 -25.31 -10.67 -0.78
C GLU A 99 -24.94 -10.92 0.67
N HIS A 100 -24.02 -11.85 0.93
CA HIS A 100 -23.54 -12.14 2.29
C HIS A 100 -22.82 -10.93 2.90
N LYS A 101 -22.12 -10.13 2.07
CA LYS A 101 -21.49 -8.89 2.52
C LYS A 101 -22.53 -7.86 2.96
N ARG A 102 -23.58 -7.63 2.16
CA ARG A 102 -24.67 -6.71 2.53
C ARG A 102 -25.33 -7.12 3.84
N HIS A 103 -25.58 -8.40 4.03
CA HIS A 103 -26.11 -8.93 5.28
C HIS A 103 -25.19 -8.64 6.48
N LEU A 104 -23.90 -8.97 6.35
CA LEU A 104 -22.92 -8.74 7.42
C LEU A 104 -22.79 -7.26 7.80
N VAL A 105 -22.82 -6.34 6.82
CA VAL A 105 -22.77 -4.90 7.08
C VAL A 105 -24.01 -4.47 7.88
N SER A 106 -25.20 -4.83 7.42
CA SER A 106 -26.45 -4.52 8.14
C SER A 106 -26.48 -5.10 9.55
N PHE A 107 -26.02 -6.35 9.71
CA PHE A 107 -25.97 -7.02 11.01
C PHE A 107 -25.11 -6.27 12.04
N TYR A 108 -23.96 -5.73 11.61
CA TYR A 108 -23.05 -4.99 12.48
C TYR A 108 -23.44 -3.53 12.68
N ASP A 109 -24.16 -2.92 11.74
CA ASP A 109 -24.78 -1.61 11.95
C ASP A 109 -25.81 -1.66 13.09
N ASP A 110 -26.61 -2.72 13.15
CA ASP A 110 -27.58 -2.95 14.22
C ASP A 110 -26.90 -3.44 15.53
N ASN A 111 -25.82 -4.21 15.41
CA ASN A 111 -25.17 -4.88 16.54
C ASN A 111 -23.64 -4.65 16.56
N ALA A 112 -23.21 -3.42 16.86
CA ALA A 112 -21.80 -3.02 16.82
C ALA A 112 -20.84 -3.85 17.71
N SER A 113 -21.36 -4.53 18.75
CA SER A 113 -20.57 -5.37 19.67
C SER A 113 -20.69 -6.87 19.41
N ALA A 114 -21.32 -7.28 18.30
CA ALA A 114 -21.54 -8.69 18.01
C ALA A 114 -20.23 -9.46 17.78
N VAL A 115 -20.23 -10.72 18.22
CA VAL A 115 -19.07 -11.61 18.05
C VAL A 115 -19.15 -12.27 16.67
N VAL A 116 -17.99 -12.61 16.09
CA VAL A 116 -17.87 -13.32 14.80
C VAL A 116 -18.72 -14.60 14.75
N ASP A 117 -18.88 -15.30 15.88
CA ASP A 117 -19.72 -16.51 15.95
C ASP A 117 -21.19 -16.18 15.68
N GLN A 118 -21.70 -15.08 16.23
CA GLN A 118 -23.07 -14.62 15.98
C GLN A 118 -23.29 -14.21 14.53
N ALA A 119 -22.28 -13.58 13.90
CA ALA A 119 -22.32 -13.25 12.49
C ALA A 119 -22.34 -14.51 11.60
N MET A 120 -21.59 -15.55 11.97
CA MET A 120 -21.60 -16.84 11.30
C MET A 120 -22.96 -17.55 11.45
N ASP A 121 -23.53 -17.55 12.65
CA ASP A 121 -24.86 -18.13 12.91
C ASP A 121 -25.95 -17.37 12.12
N SER A 122 -25.86 -16.04 12.07
CA SER A 122 -26.76 -15.21 11.26
C SER A 122 -26.68 -15.54 9.77
N LEU A 123 -25.46 -15.69 9.22
CA LEU A 123 -25.26 -16.10 7.82
C LEU A 123 -25.82 -17.50 7.53
N THR A 124 -25.58 -18.47 8.41
CA THR A 124 -26.06 -19.85 8.21
C THR A 124 -27.57 -19.98 8.39
N SER A 125 -28.18 -19.10 9.19
CA SER A 125 -29.63 -19.02 9.37
C SER A 125 -30.35 -18.40 8.16
N GLU A 126 -29.79 -17.35 7.56
CA GLU A 126 -30.40 -16.68 6.41
C GLU A 126 -30.15 -17.44 5.09
N PHE A 127 -28.92 -17.92 4.90
CA PHE A 127 -28.50 -18.61 3.67
C PHE A 127 -28.48 -20.13 3.88
N THR A 128 -29.64 -20.78 3.69
CA THR A 128 -29.79 -22.22 3.87
C THR A 128 -28.81 -23.01 2.99
N GLY A 129 -28.02 -23.90 3.59
CA GLY A 129 -27.02 -24.72 2.88
C GLY A 129 -25.62 -24.10 2.82
N LEU A 130 -25.42 -22.89 3.32
CA LEU A 130 -24.09 -22.29 3.46
C LEU A 130 -23.31 -23.03 4.57
N LYS A 131 -22.30 -23.82 4.17
CA LYS A 131 -21.36 -24.44 5.11
C LYS A 131 -20.07 -23.62 5.15
N ILE A 132 -19.89 -22.85 6.21
CA ILE A 132 -18.71 -22.00 6.38
C ILE A 132 -18.11 -22.10 7.78
N GLY A 133 -16.79 -21.91 7.87
CA GLY A 133 -16.08 -21.87 9.14
C GLY A 133 -15.79 -20.44 9.60
N LYS A 134 -15.63 -20.27 10.92
CA LYS A 134 -15.34 -18.99 11.60
C LYS A 134 -14.22 -18.17 10.95
N THR A 135 -13.09 -18.80 10.63
CA THR A 135 -11.93 -18.12 10.03
C THR A 135 -12.24 -17.57 8.63
N SER A 136 -13.07 -18.29 7.86
CA SER A 136 -13.48 -17.82 6.53
C SER A 136 -14.37 -16.59 6.63
N VAL A 137 -15.29 -16.58 7.58
CA VAL A 137 -16.16 -15.42 7.88
C VAL A 137 -15.32 -14.24 8.37
N TYR A 138 -14.39 -14.48 9.30
CA TYR A 138 -13.46 -13.45 9.79
C TYR A 138 -12.62 -12.81 8.67
N ASN A 139 -12.00 -13.63 7.81
CA ASN A 139 -11.21 -13.14 6.69
C ASN A 139 -12.06 -12.35 5.70
N PHE A 140 -13.29 -12.81 5.43
CA PHE A 140 -14.21 -12.11 4.53
C PHE A 140 -14.65 -10.77 5.09
N MET A 141 -14.98 -10.69 6.38
CA MET A 141 -15.31 -9.42 7.05
C MET A 141 -14.14 -8.43 6.98
N THR A 142 -12.92 -8.91 7.20
CA THR A 142 -11.73 -8.06 7.20
C THR A 142 -11.35 -7.58 5.80
N ARG A 143 -11.47 -8.44 4.78
CA ARG A 143 -10.99 -8.18 3.41
C ARG A 143 -12.03 -7.58 2.48
N GLU A 144 -13.26 -8.07 2.56
CA GLU A 144 -14.33 -7.74 1.59
C GLU A 144 -15.32 -6.73 2.18
N CYS A 145 -15.58 -6.80 3.50
CA CYS A 145 -16.49 -5.86 4.19
C CYS A 145 -15.74 -4.66 4.80
N ASN A 146 -14.40 -4.64 4.74
CA ASN A 146 -13.53 -3.62 5.33
C ASN A 146 -13.80 -3.35 6.84
N LEU A 147 -14.28 -4.37 7.55
CA LEU A 147 -14.53 -4.29 8.99
C LEU A 147 -13.23 -4.46 9.77
N THR A 148 -13.00 -3.58 10.74
CA THR A 148 -11.85 -3.68 11.64
C THR A 148 -12.33 -4.00 13.06
N PHE A 149 -11.87 -5.13 13.59
CA PHE A 149 -12.18 -5.53 14.96
C PHE A 149 -11.26 -4.79 15.93
N LYS A 150 -11.84 -3.94 16.78
CA LYS A 150 -11.12 -3.28 17.88
C LYS A 150 -11.33 -4.05 19.18
N LYS A 151 -10.28 -4.11 20.00
CA LYS A 151 -10.38 -4.67 21.35
C LYS A 151 -11.18 -3.70 22.23
N ALA A 152 -12.24 -4.20 22.86
CA ALA A 152 -12.98 -3.44 23.86
C ALA A 152 -12.14 -3.31 25.14
N HIS A 153 -11.92 -2.08 25.60
CA HIS A 153 -11.32 -1.79 26.91
C HIS A 153 -12.45 -1.49 27.89
N MET A 154 -12.57 -2.32 28.93
CA MET A 154 -13.53 -2.09 30.00
C MET A 154 -13.02 -0.99 30.93
N HIS A 155 -13.86 -0.01 31.20
CA HIS A 155 -13.62 1.03 32.21
C HIS A 155 -14.73 1.00 33.25
N SER A 156 -14.47 1.52 34.44
CA SER A 156 -15.51 1.61 35.47
C SER A 156 -16.64 2.53 34.99
N ILE A 157 -17.89 2.13 35.23
CA ILE A 157 -19.07 2.96 34.90
C ILE A 157 -18.96 4.34 35.57
N GLN A 158 -18.42 4.37 36.80
CA GLN A 158 -18.17 5.58 37.56
C GLN A 158 -17.28 6.59 36.82
N ARG A 159 -16.36 6.16 35.93
CA ARG A 159 -15.54 7.05 35.09
C ARG A 159 -16.41 7.91 34.16
N ASN A 160 -17.52 7.38 33.68
CA ASN A 160 -18.48 8.05 32.80
C ASN A 160 -19.61 8.75 33.56
N SER A 161 -19.55 8.79 34.91
CA SER A 161 -20.45 9.65 35.68
C SER A 161 -20.24 11.11 35.27
N PRO A 162 -21.32 11.91 35.09
CA PRO A 162 -21.21 13.33 34.72
C PRO A 162 -20.22 14.07 35.62
N ASP A 163 -20.29 13.87 36.94
CA ASP A 163 -19.38 14.48 37.91
C ASP A 163 -17.91 14.14 37.66
N ASN A 164 -17.60 12.88 37.31
CA ASN A 164 -16.23 12.46 37.05
C ASN A 164 -15.73 12.84 35.65
N ILE A 165 -16.63 13.10 34.70
CA ILE A 165 -16.27 13.71 33.42
C ILE A 165 -15.92 15.18 33.66
N GLU A 166 -16.73 15.92 34.41
CA GLU A 166 -16.52 17.33 34.73
C GLU A 166 -15.23 17.53 35.54
N ARG A 167 -15.01 16.74 36.59
CA ARG A 167 -13.75 16.80 37.37
C ARG A 167 -12.50 16.56 36.52
N ARG A 168 -12.58 15.67 35.52
CA ARG A 168 -11.46 15.44 34.58
C ARG A 168 -11.27 16.64 33.65
N TYR A 169 -12.36 17.24 33.19
CA TYR A 169 -12.32 18.42 32.33
C TYR A 169 -11.73 19.62 33.07
N GLU A 170 -12.21 19.92 34.28
CA GLU A 170 -11.67 20.97 35.15
C GLU A 170 -10.20 20.73 35.47
N TRP A 171 -9.83 19.48 35.75
CA TRP A 171 -8.43 19.12 35.99
C TRP A 171 -7.56 19.46 34.78
N VAL A 172 -7.97 19.08 33.56
CA VAL A 172 -7.24 19.41 32.32
C VAL A 172 -7.16 20.92 32.09
N LEU A 173 -8.24 21.66 32.31
CA LEU A 173 -8.24 23.12 32.17
C LEU A 173 -7.30 23.79 33.17
N ASN A 174 -7.33 23.37 34.44
CA ASN A 174 -6.40 23.88 35.45
C ASN A 174 -4.96 23.50 35.11
N TRP A 175 -4.74 22.29 34.60
CA TRP A 175 -3.43 21.83 34.14
C TRP A 175 -2.91 22.64 32.95
N SER A 176 -3.77 23.02 32.00
CA SER A 176 -3.37 23.84 30.85
C SER A 176 -3.07 25.29 31.22
N LYS A 177 -3.63 25.79 32.33
CA LYS A 177 -3.40 27.16 32.82
C LYS A 177 -2.12 27.27 33.64
N ASN A 178 -1.76 26.21 34.36
CA ASN A 178 -0.51 26.12 35.08
C ASN A 178 0.50 25.49 34.13
N ASP A 179 1.34 26.31 33.49
CA ASP A 179 2.39 25.92 32.54
C ASP A 179 3.40 24.96 33.18
N ASN A 180 2.98 23.71 33.33
CA ASN A 180 3.80 22.62 33.84
C ASN A 180 4.57 22.06 32.65
N ASP A 181 5.63 22.79 32.27
CA ASP A 181 6.56 22.34 31.26
C ASP A 181 7.07 20.93 31.62
N PHE A 182 6.76 19.95 30.77
CA PHE A 182 7.21 18.56 30.95
C PHE A 182 8.74 18.44 30.98
N GLY A 183 9.48 19.51 30.62
CA GLY A 183 10.93 19.60 30.75
C GLY A 183 11.48 19.55 32.19
N CYS A 184 10.68 19.84 33.22
CA CYS A 184 11.21 19.99 34.59
C CYS A 184 10.97 18.81 35.56
N ASN A 185 10.34 17.71 35.13
CA ASN A 185 10.12 16.55 36.01
C ASN A 185 11.09 15.37 35.81
N PHE A 186 12.18 15.55 35.05
CA PHE A 186 13.29 14.57 35.02
C PHE A 186 14.43 14.89 36.01
N ALA A 187 14.27 15.90 36.86
CA ALA A 187 15.27 16.25 37.88
C ALA A 187 14.69 16.16 39.31
N VAL A 188 13.99 15.07 39.64
CA VAL A 188 13.88 14.62 41.04
C VAL A 188 14.96 13.57 41.31
N TRP A 189 16.21 13.94 41.06
CA TRP A 189 17.40 13.45 41.75
C TRP A 189 18.43 14.60 41.72
N GLY A 190 18.33 15.48 42.71
CA GLY A 190 19.36 16.45 43.10
C GLY A 190 19.62 17.60 42.13
N CYS A 191 18.91 18.72 42.29
CA CYS A 191 19.46 20.05 42.02
C CYS A 191 18.68 21.10 42.80
N GLU A 192 19.38 21.75 43.75
CA GLU A 192 18.91 22.97 44.41
C GLU A 192 18.76 24.06 43.34
N CYS A 193 17.52 24.42 42.99
CA CYS A 193 17.27 25.66 42.27
C CYS A 193 17.33 26.82 43.26
N SER A 194 18.47 27.50 43.30
CA SER A 194 18.63 28.77 43.98
C SER A 194 17.72 29.82 43.34
N ALA A 195 16.66 30.22 44.04
CA ALA A 195 15.87 31.37 43.67
C ALA A 195 16.67 32.65 43.96
N THR A 196 17.12 33.35 42.93
CA THR A 196 17.60 34.73 43.07
C THR A 196 16.39 35.64 43.28
N ALA A 197 16.19 36.06 44.53
CA ALA A 197 15.33 37.17 44.87
C ALA A 197 15.84 38.42 44.14
N THR A 198 15.00 38.99 43.28
CA THR A 198 15.17 40.36 42.82
C THR A 198 14.45 41.27 43.81
N ASP A 199 15.25 41.96 44.63
CA ASP A 199 14.85 43.13 45.38
C ASP A 199 14.21 44.15 44.43
N ASN A 200 13.00 44.60 44.75
CA ASN A 200 12.49 45.87 44.26
C ASN A 200 11.93 46.66 45.44
N THR A 201 12.70 47.67 45.81
CA THR A 201 12.41 48.74 46.75
C THR A 201 11.43 49.74 46.13
N ILE A 202 10.34 50.07 46.84
CA ILE A 202 9.92 51.45 47.16
C ILE A 202 9.36 51.42 48.58
#